data_AF-A0A9P7C165-F1
#
_entry.id   AF-A0A9P7C165-F1
#
_cell.length_a   1.000
_cell.length_b   1.000
_cell.length_c   1.000
_cell.angle_alpha   90.00
_cell.angle_beta   90.00
_cell.angle_gamma   90.00
#
_symmetry.space_group_name_H-M   'P 1'
#
loop_
_entity.id
_entity.type
_entity.pdbx_description
1 polymer ?
#
loop_
_entity_poly.entity_id
_entity_poly.type
_entity_poly.pdbx_seq_one_letter_code
_entity_poly.pdbx_strand_id
1 'polypeptide(L)'
;MEHVPGVLTSTLSKHKGLYTPERTRGHAGKKTTISSTTKNYLKRELVNGSLKTAKSVWPYLNSIGHKIGYFGTVKMLHSMGFNAQIKKKKPLLKKCHMEARLKWAKAHKNWTEDDWRRMVFSDETKVNVWGSDGCKYFWKRPGDKLQPHHLDLTVKGGAGSVLLWGCMTWDGPGYACAIEDV
;
A
#
# COMPACT_ATOMS: atom_id res chain seq x y z
N MET A 1 -50.35 17.56 20.10
CA MET A 1 -50.45 16.45 21.06
C MET A 1 -50.88 17.05 22.37
N GLU A 2 -52.07 16.72 22.84
CA GLU A 2 -52.61 17.27 24.08
C GLU A 2 -51.83 16.74 25.29
N HIS A 3 -51.59 17.61 26.26
CA HIS A 3 -50.90 17.27 27.50
C HIS A 3 -51.90 16.59 28.45
N VAL A 4 -51.72 15.29 28.70
CA VAL A 4 -52.54 14.56 29.67
C VAL A 4 -52.08 14.92 31.09
N PRO A 5 -52.91 15.58 31.91
CA PRO A 5 -52.55 15.97 33.27
C PRO A 5 -52.22 14.73 34.12
N GLY A 6 -51.13 14.80 34.90
CA GLY A 6 -50.72 13.71 35.80
C GLY A 6 -49.80 12.65 35.17
N VAL A 7 -49.57 12.68 33.86
CA VAL A 7 -48.60 11.77 33.21
C VAL A 7 -47.30 12.50 32.89
N LEU A 8 -46.23 12.11 33.58
CA LEU A 8 -44.90 12.63 33.31
C LEU A 8 -44.42 12.22 31.90
N THR A 9 -43.70 13.12 31.23
CA THR A 9 -43.09 12.88 29.91
C THR A 9 -42.14 11.68 29.90
N SER A 10 -41.50 11.38 31.03
CA SER A 10 -40.68 10.18 31.24
C SER A 10 -41.50 8.89 31.15
N THR A 11 -42.73 8.88 31.66
CA THR A 11 -43.67 7.76 31.61
C THR A 11 -44.10 7.49 30.17
N LEU A 12 -44.47 8.53 29.41
CA LEU A 12 -44.80 8.40 27.99
C LEU A 12 -43.60 7.90 27.16
N SER A 13 -42.39 8.36 27.45
CA SER A 13 -41.15 7.92 26.77
C SER A 13 -40.85 6.43 27.00
N LYS A 14 -41.02 5.94 28.24
CA LYS A 14 -40.90 4.51 28.57
C LYS A 14 -42.01 3.68 27.92
N HIS A 15 -43.25 4.16 27.97
CA HIS A 15 -44.41 3.47 27.38
C HIS A 15 -44.29 3.36 25.86
N LYS A 16 -43.76 4.38 25.19
CA LYS A 16 -43.44 4.36 23.76
C LYS A 16 -42.41 3.27 23.39
N GLY A 17 -41.51 2.92 24.32
CA GLY A 17 -40.55 1.83 24.14
C GLY A 17 -41.18 0.44 24.10
N LEU A 18 -42.32 0.24 24.77
CA LEU A 18 -43.04 -1.05 24.79
C LEU A 18 -43.70 -1.36 23.43
N TYR A 19 -44.17 -0.33 22.71
CA TYR A 19 -44.80 -0.48 21.39
C TYR A 19 -43.80 -0.39 20.23
N THR A 20 -42.52 -0.12 20.48
CA THR A 20 -41.45 -0.19 19.48
C THR A 20 -40.30 -1.07 19.96
N PRO A 21 -40.52 -2.39 20.14
CA PRO A 21 -39.53 -3.31 20.71
C PRO A 21 -38.27 -3.46 19.82
N GLU A 22 -38.38 -3.24 18.51
CA GLU A 22 -37.22 -3.26 17.60
C GLU A 22 -36.29 -2.05 17.76
N ARG A 23 -36.73 -0.99 18.46
CA ARG A 23 -35.97 0.25 18.60
C ARG A 23 -34.95 0.14 19.73
N THR A 24 -33.83 -0.50 19.46
CA THR A 24 -32.67 -0.46 20.36
C THR A 24 -31.92 0.88 20.20
N ARG A 25 -31.79 1.65 21.29
CA ARG A 25 -30.89 2.81 21.30
C ARG A 25 -29.49 2.31 21.58
N GLY A 26 -28.61 2.38 20.59
CA GLY A 26 -27.18 2.10 20.81
C GLY A 26 -26.60 3.02 21.89
N HIS A 27 -25.78 2.47 22.78
CA HIS A 27 -25.05 3.29 23.74
C HIS A 27 -24.14 4.27 23.02
N ALA A 28 -24.07 5.51 23.53
CA ALA A 28 -23.13 6.50 23.03
C ALA A 28 -21.70 5.95 23.20
N GLY A 29 -21.01 5.72 22.07
CA GLY A 29 -19.64 5.22 22.07
C GLY A 29 -18.67 6.21 22.70
N LYS A 30 -17.49 5.72 23.05
CA LYS A 30 -16.39 6.56 23.55
C LYS A 30 -16.02 7.62 22.51
N LYS A 31 -15.91 8.88 22.93
CA LYS A 31 -15.45 9.98 22.07
C LYS A 31 -14.09 9.62 21.48
N THR A 32 -13.94 9.76 20.17
CA THR A 32 -12.69 9.45 19.48
C THR A 32 -11.62 10.48 19.85
N THR A 33 -10.42 10.02 20.20
CA THR A 33 -9.26 10.89 20.53
C THR A 33 -8.88 11.85 19.40
N ILE A 34 -9.21 11.51 18.16
CA ILE A 34 -8.85 12.27 16.97
C ILE A 34 -10.12 12.76 16.28
N SER A 35 -10.15 14.06 15.96
CA SER A 35 -11.27 14.73 15.30
C SER A 35 -11.47 14.26 13.86
N SER A 36 -12.66 14.48 13.32
CA SER A 36 -12.96 14.24 11.89
C SER A 36 -12.05 15.08 10.98
N THR A 37 -11.73 16.31 11.37
CA THR A 37 -10.84 17.21 10.64
C THR A 37 -9.44 16.62 10.49
N THR A 38 -8.83 16.17 11.59
CA THR A 38 -7.50 15.55 11.56
C THR A 38 -7.52 14.26 10.74
N LYS A 39 -8.58 13.46 10.83
CA LYS A 39 -8.76 12.26 9.99
C LYS A 39 -8.83 12.59 8.49
N ASN A 40 -9.51 13.67 8.12
CA ASN A 40 -9.60 14.11 6.72
C ASN A 40 -8.27 14.63 6.19
N TYR A 41 -7.51 15.37 7.01
CA TYR A 41 -6.16 15.77 6.67
C TYR A 41 -5.25 14.56 6.45
N LEU A 42 -5.23 13.59 7.38
CA LEU A 42 -4.44 12.37 7.23
C LEU A 42 -4.84 11.57 6.00
N LYS A 43 -6.13 11.47 5.68
CA LYS A 43 -6.60 10.84 4.44
C LYS A 43 -5.95 11.48 3.21
N ARG A 44 -5.87 12.81 3.16
CA ARG A 44 -5.25 13.53 2.06
C ARG A 44 -3.74 13.29 1.99
N GLU A 45 -3.05 13.37 3.14
CA GLU A 45 -1.60 13.15 3.20
C GLU A 45 -1.18 11.72 2.83
N LEU A 46 -1.99 10.72 3.20
CA LEU A 46 -1.79 9.32 2.79
C LEU A 46 -1.95 9.13 1.29
N VAL A 47 -2.97 9.75 0.68
CA VAL A 47 -3.22 9.67 -0.77
C VAL A 47 -2.13 10.40 -1.57
N ASN A 48 -1.67 11.54 -1.08
CA ASN A 48 -0.60 12.31 -1.70
C ASN A 48 0.78 11.65 -1.52
N GLY A 49 0.90 10.67 -0.62
CA GLY A 49 2.12 9.92 -0.39
C GLY A 49 3.13 10.60 0.54
N SER A 50 2.71 11.64 1.26
CA SER A 50 3.51 12.35 2.27
C SER A 50 3.70 11.48 3.52
N LEU A 51 2.61 10.88 4.02
CA LEU A 51 2.65 9.92 5.14
C LEU A 51 2.46 8.50 4.61
N LYS A 52 3.55 7.78 4.37
CA LYS A 52 3.52 6.49 3.64
C LYS A 52 3.11 5.29 4.51
N THR A 53 3.32 5.36 5.82
CA THR A 53 3.18 4.21 6.73
C THR A 53 2.59 4.61 8.08
N ALA A 54 1.92 3.69 8.78
CA ALA A 54 1.53 3.89 10.19
C ALA A 54 2.69 4.37 11.08
N LYS A 55 3.92 3.92 10.78
CA LYS A 55 5.16 4.35 11.45
C LYS A 55 5.54 5.82 11.18
N SER A 56 5.07 6.43 10.09
CA SER A 56 5.21 7.88 9.86
C SER A 56 4.01 8.67 10.39
N VAL A 57 2.81 8.07 10.38
CA VAL A 57 1.58 8.70 10.89
C VAL A 57 1.61 8.82 12.42
N TRP A 58 2.09 7.81 13.14
CA TRP A 58 2.11 7.83 14.61
C TRP A 58 3.00 8.96 15.20
N PRO A 59 4.25 9.17 14.77
CA PRO A 59 5.06 10.29 15.22
C PRO A 59 4.45 11.64 14.87
N TYR A 60 3.89 11.78 13.68
CA TYR A 60 3.21 13.01 13.24
C TYR A 60 2.01 13.35 14.14
N LEU A 61 1.22 12.35 14.51
CA LEU A 61 0.09 12.54 15.43
C LEU A 61 0.55 13.00 16.82
N ASN A 62 1.64 12.45 17.33
CA ASN A 62 2.21 12.90 18.59
C ASN A 62 2.79 14.31 18.49
N SER A 63 3.41 14.68 17.36
CA SER A 63 3.98 16.02 17.16
C SER A 63 2.93 17.12 17.11
N ILE A 64 1.73 16.83 16.61
CA ILE A 64 0.60 17.77 16.62
C ILE A 64 -0.18 17.74 17.96
N GLY A 65 0.33 17.04 18.97
CA GLY A 65 -0.22 17.03 20.33
C GLY A 65 -1.25 15.95 20.63
N HIS A 66 -1.52 15.01 19.72
CA HIS A 66 -2.40 13.88 20.01
C HIS A 66 -1.64 12.76 20.73
N LYS A 67 -1.99 12.47 21.99
CA LYS A 67 -1.46 11.33 22.74
C LYS A 67 -2.10 10.02 22.26
N ILE A 68 -1.53 9.39 21.24
CA ILE A 68 -2.02 8.12 20.68
C ILE A 68 -0.88 7.09 20.59
N GLY A 69 -1.17 5.85 20.99
CA GLY A 69 -0.23 4.73 20.80
C GLY A 69 -0.22 4.23 19.36
N TYR A 70 0.86 3.56 18.95
CA TYR A 70 1.00 3.01 17.59
C TYR A 70 -0.20 2.14 17.16
N PHE A 71 -0.64 1.22 18.03
CA PHE A 71 -1.82 0.38 17.77
C PHE A 71 -3.12 1.17 17.64
N GLY A 72 -3.24 2.29 18.36
CA GLY A 72 -4.36 3.22 18.21
C GLY A 72 -4.37 3.85 16.82
N THR A 73 -3.20 4.25 16.31
CA THR A 73 -3.03 4.76 14.95
C THR A 73 -3.43 3.71 13.90
N VAL A 74 -2.99 2.46 14.07
CA VAL A 74 -3.35 1.34 13.17
C VAL A 74 -4.86 1.11 13.16
N LYS A 75 -5.51 0.99 14.32
CA LYS A 75 -6.98 0.83 14.42
C LYS A 75 -7.72 2.01 13.78
N MET A 76 -7.21 3.23 13.99
CA MET A 76 -7.77 4.42 13.35
C MET A 76 -7.65 4.34 11.82
N LEU A 77 -6.50 3.95 11.27
CA LEU A 77 -6.32 3.80 9.82
C LEU A 77 -7.29 2.77 9.23
N HIS A 78 -7.48 1.64 9.91
CA HIS A 78 -8.47 0.62 9.52
C HIS A 78 -9.90 1.18 9.55
N SER A 79 -10.26 1.95 10.59
CA SER A 79 -11.58 2.61 10.67
C SER A 79 -11.82 3.63 9.55
N MET A 80 -10.75 4.14 8.93
CA MET A 80 -10.81 5.02 7.77
C MET A 80 -10.77 4.27 6.43
N GLY A 81 -10.77 2.93 6.47
CA GLY A 81 -10.77 2.05 5.30
C GLY A 81 -9.40 1.82 4.67
N PHE A 82 -8.30 2.20 5.34
CA PHE A 82 -6.96 1.91 4.83
C PHE A 82 -6.48 0.56 5.34
N ASN A 83 -5.87 -0.21 4.44
CA ASN A 83 -5.22 -1.48 4.73
C ASN A 83 -3.75 -1.42 4.37
N ALA A 84 -2.91 -2.12 5.13
CA ALA A 84 -1.50 -2.31 4.80
C ALA A 84 -1.37 -3.29 3.62
N GLN A 85 -0.57 -2.93 2.63
CA GLN A 85 -0.22 -3.77 1.48
C GLN A 85 1.30 -3.79 1.28
N ILE A 86 1.80 -4.89 0.75
CA ILE A 86 3.22 -5.04 0.40
C ILE A 86 3.49 -4.25 -0.87
N LYS A 87 4.54 -3.43 -0.85
CA LYS A 87 4.99 -2.69 -2.03
C LYS A 87 5.51 -3.66 -3.07
N LYS A 88 5.06 -3.49 -4.32
CA LYS A 88 5.59 -4.24 -5.46
C LYS A 88 6.94 -3.64 -5.85
N LYS A 89 7.99 -4.46 -5.88
CA LYS A 89 9.31 -4.07 -6.41
C LYS A 89 9.17 -3.82 -7.91
N LYS A 90 9.50 -2.62 -8.39
CA LYS A 90 9.48 -2.28 -9.81
C LYS A 90 10.67 -1.39 -10.16
N PRO A 91 11.28 -1.58 -11.35
CA PRO A 91 12.32 -0.68 -11.83
C PRO A 91 11.73 0.72 -12.07
N LEU A 92 12.51 1.75 -11.76
CA LEU A 92 12.13 3.13 -12.06
C LEU A 92 12.26 3.36 -13.57
N LEU A 93 11.13 3.56 -14.26
CA LEU A 93 11.10 3.84 -15.69
C LEU A 93 10.89 5.33 -15.94
N LYS A 94 11.82 5.95 -16.67
CA LYS A 94 11.65 7.30 -17.23
C LYS A 94 10.68 7.25 -18.43
N LYS A 95 10.12 8.41 -18.82
CA LYS A 95 9.22 8.50 -19.99
C LYS A 95 9.85 7.92 -21.26
N CYS A 96 11.10 8.30 -21.54
CA CYS A 96 11.87 7.75 -22.66
C CYS A 96 11.99 6.22 -22.61
N HIS A 97 12.22 5.63 -21.42
CA HIS A 97 12.30 4.18 -21.26
C HIS A 97 10.94 3.51 -21.54
N MET A 98 9.83 4.13 -21.11
CA MET A 98 8.49 3.60 -21.35
C MET A 98 8.16 3.61 -22.86
N GLU A 99 8.47 4.69 -23.55
CA GLU A 99 8.26 4.83 -25.00
C GLU A 99 9.12 3.84 -25.79
N ALA A 100 10.41 3.73 -25.46
CA ALA A 100 11.32 2.78 -26.10
C ALA A 100 10.84 1.33 -25.93
N ARG A 101 10.45 0.94 -24.71
CA ARG A 101 9.90 -0.39 -24.43
C ARG A 101 8.60 -0.65 -25.21
N LEU A 102 7.71 0.34 -25.29
CA LEU A 102 6.47 0.21 -26.04
C LEU A 102 6.73 0.08 -27.55
N LYS A 103 7.65 0.87 -28.09
CA LYS A 103 8.05 0.78 -29.51
C LYS A 103 8.66 -0.60 -29.82
N TRP A 104 9.55 -1.08 -28.96
CA TRP A 104 10.15 -2.40 -29.10
C TRP A 104 9.08 -3.50 -29.06
N ALA A 105 8.18 -3.48 -28.08
CA ALA A 105 7.10 -4.47 -27.96
C ALA A 105 6.14 -4.45 -29.16
N LYS A 106 5.85 -3.27 -29.73
CA LYS A 106 5.03 -3.17 -30.94
C LYS A 106 5.75 -3.73 -32.17
N ALA A 107 7.04 -3.46 -32.33
CA ALA A 107 7.83 -3.96 -33.46
C ALA A 107 7.96 -5.49 -33.45
N HIS A 108 8.02 -6.11 -32.26
CA HIS A 108 8.20 -7.55 -32.09
C HIS A 108 6.89 -8.28 -31.76
N LYS A 109 5.72 -7.61 -31.90
CA LYS A 109 4.40 -8.16 -31.52
C LYS A 109 4.03 -9.39 -32.35
N ASN A 110 4.39 -9.39 -33.64
CA ASN A 110 4.02 -10.42 -34.60
C ASN A 110 5.17 -11.41 -34.87
N TRP A 111 6.19 -11.46 -34.01
CA TRP A 111 7.30 -12.38 -34.15
C TRP A 111 6.84 -13.82 -33.97
N THR A 112 7.32 -14.69 -34.86
CA THR A 112 7.05 -16.12 -34.82
C THR A 112 7.95 -16.83 -33.82
N GLU A 113 7.63 -18.07 -33.48
CA GLU A 113 8.47 -18.88 -32.59
C GLU A 113 9.90 -19.04 -33.14
N ASP A 114 10.04 -19.20 -34.46
CA ASP A 114 11.34 -19.28 -35.12
C ASP A 114 12.17 -17.99 -35.03
N ASP A 115 11.51 -16.83 -34.97
CA ASP A 115 12.19 -15.55 -34.74
C ASP A 115 12.72 -15.46 -33.31
N TRP A 116 11.95 -15.92 -32.32
CA TRP A 116 12.39 -15.99 -30.91
C TRP A 116 13.51 -17.01 -30.69
N ARG A 117 13.48 -18.14 -31.42
CA ARG A 117 14.53 -19.17 -31.37
C ARG A 117 15.91 -18.65 -31.78
N ARG A 118 15.96 -17.64 -32.63
CA ARG A 118 17.21 -17.00 -33.09
C ARG A 118 17.78 -16.00 -32.08
N MET A 119 17.04 -15.64 -31.03
CA MET A 119 17.51 -14.69 -30.03
C MET A 119 18.36 -15.37 -28.96
N VAL A 120 19.47 -14.71 -28.62
CA VAL A 120 20.24 -14.98 -27.42
C VAL A 120 19.95 -13.87 -26.42
N PHE A 121 19.43 -14.23 -25.25
CA PHE A 121 19.26 -13.31 -24.14
C PHE A 121 20.49 -13.37 -23.26
N SER A 122 21.05 -12.22 -22.90
CA SER A 122 22.12 -12.12 -21.91
C SER A 122 21.75 -11.07 -20.87
N ASP A 123 22.02 -11.34 -19.60
CA ASP A 123 21.80 -10.37 -18.52
C ASP A 123 22.81 -10.61 -17.38
N GLU A 124 22.94 -9.59 -16.53
CA GLU A 124 23.73 -9.64 -15.32
C GLU A 124 22.81 -9.68 -14.09
N THR A 125 22.98 -10.69 -13.25
CA THR A 125 22.24 -10.83 -12.02
C THR A 125 23.14 -10.73 -10.79
N LYS A 126 22.64 -10.04 -9.77
CA LYS A 126 23.31 -9.89 -8.48
C LYS A 126 22.66 -10.86 -7.51
N VAL A 127 23.42 -11.80 -6.98
CA VAL A 127 22.97 -12.75 -5.96
C VAL A 127 23.51 -12.27 -4.60
N ASN A 128 22.63 -11.84 -3.71
CA ASN A 128 23.02 -11.43 -2.36
C ASN A 128 23.38 -12.68 -1.54
N VAL A 129 24.57 -12.69 -0.93
CA VAL A 129 25.04 -13.79 -0.08
C VAL A 129 24.35 -13.74 1.30
N TRP A 130 23.99 -12.54 1.76
CA TRP A 130 23.35 -12.32 3.07
C TRP A 130 22.06 -11.51 2.96
N GLY A 131 20.96 -12.11 3.39
CA GLY A 131 19.67 -11.45 3.64
C GLY A 131 18.86 -11.10 2.38
N SER A 132 17.53 -11.17 2.50
CA SER A 132 16.61 -10.57 1.51
C SER A 132 16.53 -9.06 1.74
N ASP A 133 16.30 -8.25 0.69
CA ASP A 133 16.17 -6.77 0.82
C ASP A 133 14.97 -6.30 1.69
N GLY A 134 14.28 -7.20 2.38
CA GLY A 134 13.11 -6.94 3.20
C GLY A 134 11.85 -6.63 2.39
N CYS A 135 10.71 -6.64 3.10
CA CYS A 135 9.43 -6.21 2.55
C CYS A 135 9.08 -4.81 3.07
N LYS A 136 8.80 -3.88 2.15
CA LYS A 136 8.26 -2.55 2.51
C LYS A 136 6.75 -2.55 2.38
N TYR A 137 6.07 -1.92 3.33
CA TYR A 137 4.61 -1.80 3.36
C TYR A 137 4.18 -0.38 3.01
N PHE A 138 2.98 -0.25 2.46
CA PHE A 138 2.27 1.02 2.26
C PHE A 138 0.79 0.87 2.62
N TRP A 139 0.12 1.98 2.89
CA TRP A 139 -1.30 1.98 3.26
C TRP A 139 -2.15 2.47 2.10
N LYS A 140 -3.23 1.75 1.78
CA LYS A 140 -4.09 2.05 0.63
C LYS A 140 -5.55 1.70 0.93
N ARG A 141 -6.50 2.41 0.31
CA ARG A 141 -7.90 1.99 0.30
C ARG A 141 -8.20 1.00 -0.82
N PRO A 142 -9.21 0.13 -0.65
CA PRO A 142 -9.73 -0.67 -1.75
C PRO A 142 -10.15 0.23 -2.92
N GLY A 143 -9.69 -0.07 -4.14
CA GLY A 143 -10.07 0.67 -5.36
C GLY A 143 -9.17 1.84 -5.78
N ASP A 144 -8.29 2.36 -4.92
CA ASP A 144 -7.39 3.45 -5.33
C ASP A 144 -6.44 3.01 -6.47
N LYS A 145 -6.07 3.91 -7.38
CA LYS A 145 -5.06 3.60 -8.41
C LYS A 145 -3.66 3.45 -7.78
N LEU A 146 -2.80 2.61 -8.35
CA LEU A 146 -1.42 2.50 -7.89
C LEU A 146 -0.64 3.76 -8.29
N GLN A 147 -0.13 4.49 -7.30
CA GLN A 147 0.71 5.66 -7.48
C GLN A 147 2.19 5.30 -7.36
N PRO A 148 3.11 6.12 -7.88
CA PRO A 148 4.55 5.84 -7.81
C PRO A 148 5.07 5.59 -6.39
N HIS A 149 4.54 6.28 -5.37
CA HIS A 149 4.94 6.11 -3.98
C HIS A 149 4.49 4.78 -3.34
N HIS A 150 3.59 4.03 -4.00
CA HIS A 150 3.20 2.65 -3.62
C HIS A 150 4.19 1.60 -4.12
N LEU A 151 5.12 1.97 -5.01
CA LEU A 151 6.14 1.07 -5.51
C LEU A 151 7.38 1.11 -4.60
N ASP A 152 8.07 -0.02 -4.53
CA ASP A 152 9.43 -0.04 -4.00
C ASP A 152 10.39 0.09 -5.17
N LEU A 153 11.02 1.25 -5.26
CA LEU A 153 12.01 1.54 -6.28
C LEU A 153 13.33 0.93 -5.82
N THR A 154 13.75 -0.13 -6.50
CA THR A 154 15.01 -0.81 -6.22
C THR A 154 16.14 -0.17 -7.01
N VAL A 155 17.15 0.34 -6.31
CA VAL A 155 18.47 0.64 -6.86
C VAL A 155 19.39 -0.50 -6.40
N LYS A 156 20.01 -1.22 -7.34
CA LYS A 156 20.91 -2.33 -7.02
C LYS A 156 22.23 -1.74 -6.48
N GLY A 157 22.52 -1.88 -5.18
CA GLY A 157 23.78 -1.44 -4.58
C GLY A 157 23.89 -1.87 -3.12
N GLY A 158 24.84 -2.75 -2.79
CA GLY A 158 25.08 -3.28 -1.44
C GLY A 158 26.27 -4.23 -1.42
N ALA A 159 27.01 -4.29 -0.32
CA ALA A 159 28.20 -5.12 -0.14
C ALA A 159 27.85 -6.57 0.21
N GLY A 160 28.59 -7.55 -0.32
CA GLY A 160 28.37 -8.99 -0.06
C GLY A 160 27.45 -9.70 -1.06
N SER A 161 27.66 -9.47 -2.36
CA SER A 161 26.91 -10.13 -3.43
C SER A 161 27.85 -10.64 -4.52
N VAL A 162 27.53 -11.76 -5.13
CA VAL A 162 28.20 -12.22 -6.36
C VAL A 162 27.43 -11.70 -7.55
N LEU A 163 28.13 -11.04 -8.48
CA LEU A 163 27.57 -10.66 -9.78
C LEU A 163 27.83 -11.80 -10.76
N LEU A 164 26.80 -12.28 -11.43
CA LEU A 164 26.88 -13.33 -12.44
C LEU A 164 26.44 -12.75 -13.78
N TRP A 165 27.24 -12.96 -14.81
CA TRP A 165 26.81 -12.81 -16.19
C TRP A 165 26.36 -14.17 -16.71
N GLY A 166 25.30 -14.18 -17.52
CA GLY A 166 24.91 -15.39 -18.23
C GLY A 166 24.10 -15.08 -19.47
N CYS A 167 24.04 -16.06 -20.36
CA CYS A 167 23.16 -16.04 -21.52
C CYS A 167 22.25 -17.26 -21.57
N MET A 168 21.14 -17.15 -22.30
CA MET A 168 20.22 -18.24 -22.59
C MET A 168 19.64 -18.07 -23.99
N THR A 169 19.30 -19.19 -24.60
CA THR A 169 18.57 -19.26 -25.87
C THR A 169 17.26 -20.02 -25.65
N TRP A 170 16.51 -20.22 -26.72
CA TRP A 170 15.31 -21.07 -26.69
C TRP A 170 15.61 -22.49 -26.22
N ASP A 171 16.74 -23.05 -26.64
CA ASP A 171 17.10 -24.45 -26.37
C ASP A 171 17.63 -24.67 -24.95
N GLY A 172 17.95 -23.60 -24.22
CA GLY A 172 18.35 -23.70 -22.82
C GLY A 172 19.33 -22.62 -22.35
N PRO A 173 19.89 -22.81 -21.15
CA PRO A 173 20.92 -21.93 -20.62
C PRO A 173 22.22 -22.07 -21.42
N GLY A 174 22.83 -20.94 -21.74
CA GLY A 174 24.16 -20.84 -22.34
C GLY A 174 25.26 -20.73 -21.29
N TYR A 175 26.37 -20.10 -21.67
CA TYR A 175 27.49 -19.87 -20.75
C TYR A 175 27.12 -18.86 -19.65
N ALA A 176 27.63 -19.09 -18.44
CA ALA A 176 27.54 -18.16 -17.33
C ALA A 176 28.88 -18.11 -16.59
N CYS A 177 29.28 -16.92 -16.15
CA CYS A 177 30.48 -16.69 -15.36
C CYS A 177 30.22 -15.71 -14.23
N ALA A 178 30.97 -15.86 -13.14
CA ALA A 178 31.05 -14.84 -12.12
C ALA A 178 31.86 -13.66 -12.67
N ILE A 179 31.33 -12.46 -12.50
CA ILE A 179 32.09 -11.23 -12.71
C ILE A 179 32.81 -10.98 -11.40
N GLU A 180 34.13 -11.19 -11.40
CA GLU A 180 34.99 -10.82 -10.28
C GLU A 180 35.28 -9.31 -10.36
N ASP A 181 35.10 -8.60 -9.25
CA ASP A 181 35.47 -7.18 -9.14
C ASP A 181 37.01 -7.08 -9.34
N VAL A 182 37.46 -6.39 -10.39
CA VAL A 182 38.88 -6.02 -10.61
C VAL A 182 39.28 -4.87 -9.70
#